data_AF-A0A7S0C328-F1
#
_entry.id   AF-A0A7S0C328-F1
#
_cell.length_a   1.000
_cell.length_b   1.000
_cell.length_c   1.000
_cell.angle_alpha   90.00
_cell.angle_beta   90.00
_cell.angle_gamma   90.00
#
_symmetry.space_group_name_H-M   'P 1'
#
loop_
_entity.id
_entity.type
_entity.pdbx_description
1 polymer ?
#
loop_
_entity_poly.entity_id
_entity_poly.type
_entity_poly.pdbx_seq_one_letter_code
_entity_poly.pdbx_strand_id
1 'polypeptide(L)'
;AQISMDQRLAPYIEALKTKRKEVERERVFVFLSLNNEKGDQPISKKTHKQHKNRAIISLPSGSRVLDALRMMENQFGIDLKLKSMESSCATLAQDESGDSVQVSFTQKLTTGDFLNVQN
;
A
#
# COMPACT_ATOMS: atom_id res chain seq x y z
N ALA A 1 -9.72 51.34 -2.77
CA ALA A 1 -8.65 50.36 -3.01
C ALA A 1 -9.17 49.32 -4.00
N GLN A 2 -8.52 49.14 -5.15
CA GLN A 2 -8.88 48.08 -6.10
C GLN A 2 -8.30 46.75 -5.59
N ILE A 3 -9.18 45.77 -5.37
CA ILE A 3 -8.80 44.42 -4.97
C ILE A 3 -8.20 43.74 -6.21
N SER A 4 -6.98 43.23 -6.10
CA SER A 4 -6.32 42.53 -7.20
C SER A 4 -7.07 41.24 -7.53
N MET A 5 -7.03 40.79 -8.79
CA MET A 5 -7.62 39.50 -9.20
C MET A 5 -7.07 38.35 -8.35
N ASP A 6 -5.80 38.39 -7.97
CA ASP A 6 -5.17 37.40 -7.11
C ASP A 6 -5.81 37.34 -5.72
N GLN A 7 -6.17 38.49 -5.13
CA GLN A 7 -6.90 38.54 -3.86
C GLN A 7 -8.32 37.99 -3.96
N ARG A 8 -8.98 38.12 -5.12
CA ARG A 8 -10.33 37.57 -5.34
C ARG A 8 -10.31 36.06 -5.52
N LEU A 9 -9.23 35.51 -6.08
CA LEU A 9 -9.08 34.08 -6.36
C LEU A 9 -8.47 33.30 -5.19
N ALA A 10 -7.73 33.96 -4.30
CA ALA A 10 -7.13 33.37 -3.11
C ALA A 10 -8.05 32.42 -2.32
N PRO A 11 -9.30 32.79 -1.93
CA PRO A 11 -10.17 31.91 -1.16
C PRO A 11 -10.58 30.64 -1.92
N TYR A 12 -10.73 30.72 -3.25
CA TYR A 12 -11.05 29.55 -4.07
C TYR A 12 -9.85 28.62 -4.22
N ILE A 13 -8.65 29.19 -4.34
CA ILE A 13 -7.39 28.44 -4.38
C ILE A 13 -7.16 27.73 -3.05
N GLU A 14 -7.43 28.40 -1.92
CA GLU A 14 -7.35 27.78 -0.59
C GLU A 14 -8.41 26.69 -0.41
N ALA A 15 -9.66 26.93 -0.80
CA ALA A 15 -10.71 25.91 -0.74
C ALA A 15 -10.37 24.66 -1.57
N LEU A 16 -9.80 24.84 -2.77
CA LEU A 16 -9.35 23.74 -3.62
C LEU A 16 -8.17 22.99 -3.01
N LYS A 17 -7.20 23.70 -2.42
CA LYS A 17 -6.07 23.08 -1.71
C LYS A 17 -6.54 22.28 -0.50
N THR A 18 -7.53 22.77 0.24
CA THR A 18 -8.10 22.09 1.41
C THR A 18 -8.85 20.83 0.99
N LYS A 19 -9.74 20.92 -0.02
CA LYS A 19 -10.45 19.75 -0.55
C LYS A 19 -9.50 18.69 -1.12
N ARG A 20 -8.44 19.09 -1.82
CA ARG A 20 -7.45 18.15 -2.36
C ARG A 20 -6.70 17.41 -1.26
N LYS A 21 -6.31 18.13 -0.18
CA LYS A 21 -5.74 17.50 1.03
C LYS A 21 -6.72 16.56 1.74
N GLU A 22 -8.01 16.84 1.69
CA GLU A 22 -9.05 15.99 2.31
C GLU A 22 -9.24 14.69 1.52
N VAL A 23 -9.31 14.78 0.19
CA VAL A 23 -9.42 13.62 -0.72
C VAL A 23 -8.18 12.71 -0.65
N GLU A 24 -6.98 13.27 -0.52
CA GLU A 24 -5.73 12.50 -0.32
C GLU A 24 -5.63 11.87 1.09
N ARG A 25 -6.39 12.37 2.08
CA ARG A 25 -6.43 11.84 3.44
C ARG A 25 -7.48 10.75 3.66
N GLU A 26 -8.44 10.61 2.75
CA GLU A 26 -9.53 9.62 2.89
C GLU A 26 -9.10 8.20 2.51
N ARG A 27 -8.00 8.03 1.78
CA ARG A 27 -7.60 6.71 1.26
C ARG A 27 -6.14 6.40 1.57
N VAL A 28 -5.92 5.16 1.98
CA VAL A 28 -4.60 4.57 2.18
C VAL A 28 -4.30 3.67 1.00
N PHE A 29 -3.24 3.98 0.28
CA PHE A 29 -2.74 3.13 -0.80
C PHE A 29 -1.74 2.14 -0.22
N VAL A 30 -1.99 0.86 -0.46
CA VAL A 30 -1.12 -0.23 -0.03
C VAL A 30 -0.63 -0.99 -1.25
N PHE A 31 0.69 -1.16 -1.31
CA PHE A 31 1.35 -1.94 -2.34
C PHE A 31 1.57 -3.35 -1.80
N LEU A 32 0.95 -4.32 -2.45
CA LEU A 32 1.06 -5.72 -2.10
C LEU A 32 2.06 -6.39 -3.03
N SER A 33 3.00 -7.13 -2.48
CA SER A 33 3.88 -8.04 -3.22
C SER A 33 3.86 -9.41 -2.57
N LEU A 34 3.76 -10.45 -3.38
CA LEU A 34 3.94 -11.83 -2.96
C LEU A 34 5.30 -12.33 -3.45
N ASN A 35 6.22 -12.57 -2.53
CA ASN A 35 7.50 -13.18 -2.83
C ASN A 35 7.35 -14.71 -2.78
N ASN A 36 7.42 -15.36 -3.94
CA ASN A 36 7.47 -16.83 -4.01
C ASN A 36 8.93 -17.27 -3.83
N GLU A 37 9.30 -17.72 -2.63
CA GLU A 37 10.66 -18.21 -2.35
C GLU A 37 10.90 -19.68 -2.78
N LYS A 38 10.00 -20.26 -3.59
CA LYS A 38 10.32 -21.53 -4.26
C LYS A 38 11.28 -21.27 -5.41
N GLY A 39 12.57 -21.30 -5.09
CA GLY A 39 13.65 -21.42 -6.06
C GLY A 39 13.43 -22.62 -6.98
N ASP A 40 13.42 -22.36 -8.28
CA ASP A 40 14.37 -22.92 -9.25
C ASP A 40 13.87 -22.65 -10.67
N GLN A 41 14.60 -21.77 -11.37
CA GLN A 41 15.17 -22.00 -12.71
C GLN A 41 15.60 -20.63 -13.31
N PRO A 42 16.87 -20.47 -13.74
CA PRO A 42 17.32 -19.29 -14.46
C PRO A 42 16.93 -19.42 -15.93
N ILE A 43 15.67 -19.16 -16.27
CA ILE A 43 15.25 -19.16 -17.68
C ILE A 43 15.29 -17.73 -18.21
N SER A 44 16.45 -17.43 -18.77
CA SER A 44 16.61 -16.81 -20.10
C SER A 44 15.62 -15.71 -20.47
N LYS A 45 16.17 -14.49 -20.57
CA LYS A 45 15.92 -13.50 -21.63
C LYS A 45 14.70 -13.80 -22.52
N LYS A 46 13.58 -13.13 -22.24
CA LYS A 46 12.66 -12.43 -23.17
C LYS A 46 11.22 -12.49 -22.64
N THR A 47 10.56 -11.32 -22.67
CA THR A 47 9.12 -11.04 -22.52
C THR A 47 8.57 -10.70 -21.11
N HIS A 48 8.17 -9.43 -20.99
CA HIS A 48 7.39 -8.75 -19.95
C HIS A 48 6.14 -9.49 -19.42
N LYS A 49 6.27 -10.54 -18.60
CA LYS A 49 5.10 -11.17 -17.93
C LYS A 49 5.33 -11.60 -16.46
N GLN A 50 6.24 -10.96 -15.72
CA GLN A 50 6.47 -11.23 -14.29
C GLN A 50 5.86 -10.18 -13.32
N HIS A 51 4.63 -9.72 -13.57
CA HIS A 51 3.93 -8.77 -12.67
C HIS A 51 2.56 -9.25 -12.19
N LYS A 52 2.28 -10.56 -12.19
CA LYS A 52 1.01 -11.07 -11.64
C LYS A 52 0.94 -11.14 -10.11
N ASN A 53 2.04 -10.84 -9.42
CA ASN A 53 2.15 -10.96 -7.95
C ASN A 53 2.26 -9.61 -7.24
N ARG A 54 1.90 -8.51 -7.92
CA ARG A 54 1.92 -7.16 -7.35
C ARG A 54 0.59 -6.47 -7.62
N ALA A 55 0.01 -5.88 -6.58
CA ALA A 55 -1.23 -5.12 -6.69
C ALA A 55 -1.17 -3.88 -5.82
N ILE A 56 -1.84 -2.84 -6.29
CA ILE A 56 -2.04 -1.62 -5.52
C ILE A 56 -3.51 -1.62 -5.11
N ILE A 57 -3.77 -1.62 -3.82
CA ILE A 57 -5.12 -1.53 -3.28
C ILE A 57 -5.31 -0.16 -2.63
N SER A 58 -6.49 0.42 -2.85
CA SER A 58 -6.92 1.62 -2.13
C SER A 58 -7.90 1.21 -1.03
N LEU A 59 -7.51 1.45 0.21
CA LEU A 59 -8.31 1.22 1.40
C LEU A 59 -8.83 2.55 1.96
N PRO A 60 -9.95 2.54 2.70
CA PRO A 60 -10.36 3.73 3.44
C PRO A 60 -9.34 4.09 4.51
N SER A 61 -9.29 5.38 4.86
CA SER A 61 -8.45 5.87 5.94
C SER A 61 -8.77 5.15 7.25
N GLY A 62 -7.73 4.69 7.94
CA GLY A 62 -7.89 3.96 9.21
C GLY A 62 -8.10 2.46 9.08
N SER A 63 -8.03 1.91 7.87
CA SER A 63 -7.85 0.48 7.67
C SER A 63 -6.61 -0.05 8.38
N ARG A 64 -6.70 -1.33 8.77
CA ARG A 64 -5.64 -2.08 9.42
C ARG A 64 -4.99 -3.04 8.43
N VAL A 65 -3.83 -3.57 8.80
CA VAL A 65 -3.09 -4.56 8.00
C VAL A 65 -3.96 -5.76 7.62
N LEU A 66 -4.83 -6.24 8.54
CA LEU A 66 -5.79 -7.31 8.24
C LEU A 66 -6.74 -7.00 7.08
N ASP A 67 -7.16 -5.74 6.91
CA ASP A 67 -8.05 -5.35 5.81
C ASP A 67 -7.31 -5.46 4.47
N ALA A 68 -6.04 -5.07 4.45
CA ALA A 68 -5.17 -5.20 3.28
C ALA A 68 -4.92 -6.67 2.93
N LEU A 69 -4.67 -7.53 3.92
CA LEU A 69 -4.48 -8.97 3.69
C LEU A 69 -5.75 -9.63 3.15
N ARG A 70 -6.93 -9.29 3.69
CA ARG A 70 -8.19 -9.82 3.16
C ARG A 70 -8.43 -9.38 1.71
N MET A 71 -8.09 -8.14 1.37
CA MET A 71 -8.14 -7.68 -0.03
C MET A 71 -7.13 -8.42 -0.91
N MET A 72 -5.95 -8.74 -0.38
CA MET A 72 -4.93 -9.55 -1.06
C MET A 72 -5.46 -10.95 -1.38
N GLU A 73 -6.06 -11.65 -0.42
CA GLU A 73 -6.65 -12.98 -0.63
C GLU A 73 -7.68 -12.96 -1.76
N ASN A 74 -8.56 -11.96 -1.75
CA ASN A 74 -9.60 -11.79 -2.77
C ASN A 74 -9.02 -11.48 -4.15
N GLN A 75 -7.95 -10.68 -4.26
CA GLN A 75 -7.36 -10.30 -5.55
C GLN A 75 -6.46 -11.38 -6.14
N PHE A 76 -5.68 -12.08 -5.32
CA PHE A 76 -4.72 -13.08 -5.78
C PHE A 76 -5.23 -14.52 -5.68
N GLY A 77 -6.38 -14.75 -5.05
CA GLY A 77 -6.97 -16.07 -4.86
C GLY A 77 -6.12 -16.98 -3.96
N ILE A 78 -5.33 -16.37 -3.06
CA ILE A 78 -4.47 -17.08 -2.12
C ILE A 78 -5.24 -17.19 -0.82
N ASP A 79 -5.42 -18.41 -0.33
CA ASP A 79 -5.94 -18.65 1.02
C ASP A 79 -4.76 -18.44 1.98
N LEU A 80 -4.65 -17.23 2.56
CA LEU A 80 -3.72 -16.96 3.66
C LEU A 80 -4.36 -17.61 4.88
N LYS A 81 -4.31 -18.95 4.94
CA LYS A 81 -4.70 -19.69 6.13
C LYS A 81 -3.86 -19.14 7.27
N LEU A 82 -4.46 -18.30 8.10
CA LEU A 82 -3.96 -17.73 9.35
C LEU A 82 -3.73 -18.86 10.39
N LYS A 83 -3.02 -19.91 10.00
CA LYS A 83 -2.87 -21.16 10.75
C LYS A 83 -1.71 -21.14 11.73
N SER A 84 -0.98 -20.03 11.87
CA SER A 84 -0.01 -19.86 12.95
C SER A 84 -0.02 -18.42 13.43
N MET A 85 -0.95 -18.14 14.33
CA MET A 85 -1.15 -16.84 14.99
C MET A 85 -0.19 -16.64 16.16
N GLU A 86 1.00 -17.26 16.12
CA GLU A 86 2.07 -17.07 17.11
C GLU A 86 3.13 -16.06 16.63
N SER A 87 3.24 -15.79 15.32
CA SER A 87 4.07 -14.70 14.78
C SER A 87 3.18 -13.60 14.20
N SER A 88 2.81 -12.61 15.01
CA SER A 88 1.81 -11.58 14.73
C SER A 88 2.24 -10.49 13.73
N CYS A 89 3.21 -10.76 12.86
CA CYS A 89 3.97 -9.75 12.13
C CYS A 89 4.09 -10.04 10.62
N ALA A 90 3.81 -9.04 9.80
CA ALA A 90 4.11 -9.00 8.37
C ALA A 90 5.29 -8.05 8.13
N THR A 91 6.16 -8.36 7.18
CA THR A 91 7.30 -7.50 6.85
C THR A 91 6.87 -6.44 5.82
N LEU A 92 6.92 -5.16 6.19
CA LEU A 92 6.97 -4.07 5.23
C LEU A 92 8.37 -4.05 4.59
N ALA A 93 8.43 -3.70 3.31
CA ALA A 93 9.64 -3.78 2.46
C ALA A 93 10.96 -3.39 3.16
N GLN A 94 12.04 -4.08 2.77
CA GLN A 94 13.41 -3.65 3.09
C GLN A 94 13.66 -2.29 2.43
N ASP A 95 14.02 -1.29 3.22
CA ASP A 95 14.49 -0.03 2.68
C ASP A 95 15.84 -0.20 1.98
N GLU A 96 16.29 0.82 1.23
CA GLU A 96 17.62 0.81 0.61
C GLU A 96 18.76 0.79 1.66
N SER A 97 18.42 0.97 2.94
CA SER A 97 19.32 0.81 4.09
C SER A 97 19.41 -0.64 4.59
N GLY A 98 18.63 -1.56 4.01
CA GLY A 98 18.58 -2.97 4.37
C GLY A 98 17.79 -3.26 5.65
N ASP A 99 17.14 -2.26 6.26
CA ASP A 99 16.33 -2.43 7.45
C ASP A 99 14.91 -2.87 7.06
N SER A 100 14.49 -4.00 7.60
CA SER A 100 13.17 -4.56 7.35
C SER A 100 12.20 -4.07 8.42
N VAL A 101 11.18 -3.30 8.01
CA VAL A 101 10.18 -2.82 8.96
C VAL A 101 9.15 -3.92 9.20
N GLN A 102 9.17 -4.50 10.40
CA GLN A 102 8.20 -5.48 10.85
C GLN A 102 6.91 -4.79 11.35
N VAL A 103 5.76 -5.19 10.81
CA VAL A 103 4.44 -4.60 11.11
C VAL A 103 3.47 -5.63 11.66
N SER A 104 2.90 -5.33 12.82
CA SER A 104 1.90 -6.19 13.43
C SER A 104 0.57 -6.17 12.66
N PHE A 105 -0.15 -7.29 12.61
CA PHE A 105 -1.43 -7.38 11.88
C PHE A 105 -2.51 -6.40 12.37
N THR A 106 -2.39 -5.89 13.59
CA THR A 106 -3.33 -4.92 14.18
C THR A 106 -2.92 -3.48 13.94
N GLN A 107 -1.75 -3.24 13.34
CA GLN A 107 -1.24 -1.90 13.07
C GLN A 107 -2.12 -1.17 12.05
N LYS A 108 -2.29 0.14 12.29
CA LYS A 108 -2.99 1.04 11.39
C LYS A 108 -2.08 1.37 10.21
N LEU A 109 -2.61 1.24 9.00
CA LEU A 109 -1.86 1.54 7.79
C LEU A 109 -1.79 3.05 7.53
N THR A 110 -0.68 3.47 6.94
CA THR A 110 -0.45 4.82 6.43
C THR A 110 -0.36 4.83 4.91
N THR A 111 -0.59 6.01 4.32
CA THR A 111 -0.59 6.15 2.86
C THR A 111 0.78 5.85 2.29
N GLY A 112 0.87 4.82 1.43
CA GLY A 112 2.13 4.40 0.80
C GLY A 112 2.78 3.19 1.44
N ASP A 113 2.10 2.47 2.33
CA ASP A 113 2.64 1.25 2.95
C ASP A 113 2.84 0.13 1.91
N PHE A 114 3.94 -0.62 2.03
CA PHE A 114 4.29 -1.75 1.17
C PHE A 114 4.28 -3.06 1.97
N LEU A 115 3.26 -3.89 1.83
CA LEU A 115 3.22 -5.20 2.49
C LEU A 115 3.84 -6.28 1.61
N ASN A 116 4.85 -6.95 2.15
CA ASN A 116 5.44 -8.14 1.54
C ASN A 116 5.03 -9.37 2.35
N VAL A 117 4.31 -10.28 1.71
CA VAL A 117 3.94 -11.56 2.32
C VAL A 117 4.83 -12.64 1.72
N GLN A 118 5.70 -13.21 2.55
CA GLN A 118 6.46 -14.41 2.24
C GLN A 118 5.58 -15.63 2.59
N ASN A 119 5.54 -16.59 1.68
CA ASN A 119 4.69 -17.78 1.76
C ASN A 119 5.55 -19.04 1.74
#